data_AF-A0A498H3F6-F1
#
_entry.id   AF-A0A498H3F6-F1
#
_cell.length_a   1.000
_cell.length_b   1.000
_cell.length_c   1.000
_cell.angle_alpha   90.00
_cell.angle_beta   90.00
_cell.angle_gamma   90.00
#
_symmetry.space_group_name_H-M   'P 1'
#
loop_
_entity.id
_entity.type
_entity.pdbx_description
1 polymer ?
#
loop_
_entity_poly.entity_id
_entity_poly.type
_entity_poly.pdbx_seq_one_letter_code
_entity_poly.pdbx_strand_id
1 'polypeptide(L)'
;MDFRKILTFVLVIAMCASMFTAVAVAKPDNRMNADRGNMSPNNTSVPDDVPGRNLEMNTDRGNMNPGNIPYPEVSARDKVPGQRERMKNNYDNSRQGLLNVKERVQKGQISANSEEFFNVSSVYLNDTINYMVTRLSDTKEDFENKGVSEDSIERIDEYIGQLEDQQEKLEVAEDRKELAEIARDVRKIWHDVSKDLYKFRSLNVLNGVGNYIDKADSISERIESEIGRLNGSGVDTTEVELMLERYNTLIENASEYREMALGAEQGSSESLAYMQQSVDATRQANDALRNILQFLKDHRQGFANLSEDTNVSANGNGTAVISGNFDINLSVTDAKLVVKDLAGDATIEMDGEYERITPEESMGRGTPATVYLDFTGDAHINGSRLTMMVSGENISIDATGTGSTVFTGEGTYTTDSDTMQWAGTYSAEDEDFDDEEEIEIEVEIEGEQSEVKIKLNETEDEFTLNTTDLNEIIAE
;
A
#
# COMPACT_ATOMS: atom_id res chain seq x y z
N MET A 1 -55.47 19.34 -4.04
CA MET A 1 -54.18 18.94 -3.43
C MET A 1 -53.09 19.73 -4.16
N ASP A 2 -52.33 20.56 -3.45
CA ASP A 2 -51.45 21.56 -4.06
C ASP A 2 -50.35 20.94 -4.95
N PHE A 3 -50.35 21.30 -6.23
CA PHE A 3 -49.31 20.96 -7.22
C PHE A 3 -47.89 21.30 -6.70
N ARG A 4 -47.78 22.30 -5.82
CA ARG A 4 -46.53 22.67 -5.12
C ARG A 4 -46.01 21.58 -4.18
N LYS A 5 -46.87 20.86 -3.46
CA LYS A 5 -46.45 19.75 -2.56
C LYS A 5 -46.01 18.51 -3.34
N ILE A 6 -46.61 18.30 -4.52
CA ILE A 6 -46.25 17.20 -5.45
C ILE A 6 -44.88 17.47 -6.09
N LEU A 7 -44.56 18.74 -6.43
CA LEU A 7 -43.28 19.14 -7.01
C LEU A 7 -42.11 19.03 -6.02
N THR A 8 -42.29 19.45 -4.76
CA THR A 8 -41.26 19.33 -3.71
C THR A 8 -40.90 17.87 -3.43
N PHE A 9 -41.89 16.98 -3.45
CA PHE A 9 -41.69 15.54 -3.29
C PHE A 9 -40.89 14.92 -4.46
N VAL A 10 -41.23 15.29 -5.70
CA VAL A 10 -40.54 14.81 -6.92
C VAL A 10 -39.11 15.35 -7.03
N LEU A 11 -38.79 16.43 -6.30
CA LEU A 11 -37.45 16.99 -6.15
C LEU A 11 -36.63 16.28 -5.06
N VAL A 12 -37.21 15.90 -3.92
CA VAL A 12 -36.49 15.21 -2.83
C VAL A 12 -36.01 13.83 -3.27
N ILE A 13 -36.86 13.04 -3.94
CA ILE A 13 -36.50 11.70 -4.44
C ILE A 13 -35.53 11.79 -5.63
N ALA A 14 -35.69 12.78 -6.52
CA ALA A 14 -34.78 12.96 -7.65
C ALA A 14 -33.41 13.56 -7.28
N MET A 15 -33.30 14.23 -6.13
CA MET A 15 -32.00 14.68 -5.63
C MET A 15 -31.20 13.56 -4.96
N CYS A 16 -31.85 12.49 -4.47
CA CYS A 16 -31.14 11.29 -4.03
C CYS A 16 -30.33 10.67 -5.18
N ALA A 17 -30.85 10.78 -6.42
CA ALA A 17 -30.18 10.37 -7.66
C ALA A 17 -28.98 11.26 -8.05
N SER A 18 -28.74 12.40 -7.37
CA SER A 18 -27.58 13.29 -7.61
C SER A 18 -26.46 13.14 -6.58
N MET A 19 -26.62 12.27 -5.57
CA MET A 19 -25.66 12.15 -4.45
C MET A 19 -24.37 11.38 -4.79
N PHE A 20 -24.27 10.81 -6.00
CA PHE A 20 -23.14 9.96 -6.41
C PHE A 20 -22.20 10.60 -7.44
N THR A 21 -22.37 11.87 -7.80
CA THR A 21 -21.45 12.58 -8.71
C THR A 21 -20.23 13.22 -8.04
N ALA A 22 -20.11 13.17 -6.71
CA ALA A 22 -19.05 13.87 -5.98
C ALA A 22 -18.33 12.98 -4.95
N VAL A 23 -17.84 11.82 -5.36
CA VAL A 23 -16.63 11.22 -4.76
C VAL A 23 -15.80 10.64 -5.90
N ALA A 24 -15.37 11.51 -6.81
CA ALA A 24 -14.20 11.25 -7.63
C ALA A 24 -13.00 11.73 -6.81
N VAL A 25 -12.38 10.82 -6.06
CA VAL A 25 -10.99 11.03 -5.65
C VAL A 25 -10.20 11.06 -6.96
N ALA A 26 -9.55 12.19 -7.21
CA ALA A 26 -8.68 12.38 -8.36
C ALA A 26 -7.71 11.19 -8.44
N LYS A 27 -7.73 10.50 -9.59
CA LYS A 27 -6.58 9.68 -9.98
C LYS A 27 -5.40 10.64 -10.12
N PRO A 28 -4.21 10.34 -9.57
CA PRO A 28 -3.02 11.05 -9.97
C PRO A 28 -2.69 10.60 -11.40
N ASP A 29 -3.11 11.40 -12.38
CA ASP A 29 -2.67 11.25 -13.76
C ASP A 29 -1.19 11.60 -13.82
N ASN A 30 -0.37 10.57 -13.87
CA ASN A 30 1.05 10.67 -14.11
C ASN A 30 1.27 10.60 -15.63
N ARG A 31 1.46 11.75 -16.29
CA ARG A 31 2.27 11.93 -17.53
C ARG A 31 2.37 13.39 -17.97
N MET A 32 3.57 13.93 -17.71
CA MET A 32 4.33 15.03 -18.34
C MET A 32 3.74 15.73 -19.57
N ASN A 33 3.72 17.06 -19.58
CA ASN A 33 4.76 17.86 -20.25
C ASN A 33 4.49 19.36 -20.08
N ALA A 34 5.52 20.08 -19.65
CA ALA A 34 5.60 21.52 -19.80
C ALA A 34 5.81 21.86 -21.28
N ASP A 35 4.92 22.66 -21.87
CA ASP A 35 5.38 23.75 -22.73
C ASP A 35 4.37 24.90 -22.79
N ARG A 36 4.90 26.13 -22.74
CA ARG A 36 4.17 27.39 -22.77
C ARG A 36 3.73 27.72 -24.20
N GLY A 37 2.50 28.21 -24.39
CA GLY A 37 2.07 28.72 -25.69
C GLY A 37 0.67 29.32 -25.75
N ASN A 38 0.56 30.57 -25.32
CA ASN A 38 -0.50 31.55 -25.54
C ASN A 38 -1.27 31.43 -26.88
N MET A 39 -2.63 31.42 -26.88
CA MET A 39 -3.51 32.33 -27.67
C MET A 39 -5.02 31.99 -27.62
N SER A 40 -5.81 33.06 -27.70
CA SER A 40 -7.27 33.25 -27.62
C SER A 40 -8.14 32.46 -28.62
N PRO A 41 -9.47 32.31 -28.40
CA PRO A 41 -10.35 31.52 -29.24
C PRO A 41 -11.01 32.35 -30.36
N ASN A 42 -11.20 31.75 -31.54
CA ASN A 42 -12.23 32.22 -32.46
C ASN A 42 -12.87 31.10 -33.29
N ASN A 43 -14.16 31.34 -33.49
CA ASN A 43 -15.25 30.58 -34.08
C ASN A 43 -15.07 30.26 -35.58
N THR A 44 -15.61 29.13 -36.08
CA THR A 44 -16.49 28.97 -37.28
C THR A 44 -16.54 27.53 -37.82
N SER A 45 -17.45 27.30 -38.76
CA SER A 45 -18.37 26.17 -38.93
C SER A 45 -18.31 25.51 -40.32
N VAL A 46 -18.37 24.15 -40.39
CA VAL A 46 -19.11 23.28 -41.37
C VAL A 46 -18.51 23.20 -42.83
N PRO A 47 -18.77 22.17 -43.71
CA PRO A 47 -18.46 20.71 -43.70
C PRO A 47 -17.92 20.16 -45.08
N ASP A 48 -17.84 18.82 -45.21
CA ASP A 48 -17.85 17.93 -46.41
C ASP A 48 -16.79 18.02 -47.54
N ASP A 49 -16.07 16.90 -47.78
CA ASP A 49 -16.09 16.17 -49.07
C ASP A 49 -15.23 14.87 -49.08
N VAL A 50 -15.78 13.84 -49.73
CA VAL A 50 -15.28 12.46 -50.01
C VAL A 50 -14.87 12.41 -51.50
N PRO A 51 -13.86 11.66 -52.04
CA PRO A 51 -14.06 10.25 -52.44
C PRO A 51 -12.84 9.30 -52.67
N GLY A 52 -12.97 8.05 -52.20
CA GLY A 52 -13.13 6.82 -53.03
C GLY A 52 -11.93 6.08 -53.67
N ARG A 53 -11.87 4.74 -53.44
CA ARG A 53 -11.48 3.59 -54.33
C ARG A 53 -11.03 2.39 -53.47
N ASN A 54 -11.24 1.10 -53.77
CA ASN A 54 -12.17 0.29 -54.58
C ASN A 54 -11.95 -1.18 -54.16
N LEU A 55 -12.97 -2.02 -54.40
CA LEU A 55 -13.08 -3.46 -54.11
C LEU A 55 -12.03 -4.36 -54.80
N GLU A 56 -11.79 -5.55 -54.24
CA GLU A 56 -11.96 -6.82 -54.98
C GLU A 56 -12.10 -8.05 -54.05
N MET A 57 -13.16 -8.83 -54.28
CA MET A 57 -13.43 -10.15 -53.71
C MET A 57 -12.73 -11.22 -54.56
N ASN A 58 -12.22 -12.28 -53.93
CA ASN A 58 -12.03 -13.55 -54.61
C ASN A 58 -12.49 -14.70 -53.72
N THR A 59 -13.49 -15.42 -54.22
CA THR A 59 -14.06 -16.65 -53.68
C THR A 59 -13.37 -17.84 -54.33
N ASP A 60 -12.87 -18.78 -53.54
CA ASP A 60 -12.67 -20.15 -54.03
C ASP A 60 -13.06 -21.17 -52.96
N ARG A 61 -13.95 -22.08 -53.35
CA ARG A 61 -14.45 -23.21 -52.55
C ARG A 61 -13.69 -24.47 -52.96
N GLY A 62 -13.02 -25.11 -52.01
CA GLY A 62 -12.38 -26.41 -52.18
C GLY A 62 -12.46 -27.28 -50.92
N ASN A 63 -13.65 -27.84 -50.69
CA ASN A 63 -13.96 -29.14 -50.06
C ASN A 63 -12.86 -29.86 -49.23
N MET A 64 -13.07 -30.03 -47.91
CA MET A 64 -12.95 -31.33 -47.22
C MET A 64 -13.53 -31.33 -45.79
N ASN A 65 -13.93 -32.54 -45.37
CA ASN A 65 -14.84 -32.99 -44.31
C ASN A 65 -14.57 -32.49 -42.86
N PRO A 66 -15.60 -32.52 -41.97
CA PRO A 66 -15.55 -32.07 -40.59
C PRO A 66 -15.06 -33.18 -39.65
N GLY A 67 -14.06 -32.89 -38.83
CA GLY A 67 -13.60 -33.81 -37.79
C GLY A 67 -12.43 -33.22 -37.03
N ASN A 68 -12.64 -32.95 -35.75
CA ASN A 68 -11.68 -32.45 -34.77
C ASN A 68 -11.07 -31.06 -35.04
N ILE A 69 -11.75 -30.03 -34.52
CA ILE A 69 -11.08 -28.83 -34.03
C ILE A 69 -11.40 -28.78 -32.53
N PRO A 70 -10.39 -28.75 -31.63
CA PRO A 70 -10.63 -28.63 -30.20
C PRO A 70 -11.43 -27.37 -29.94
N TYR A 71 -12.50 -27.48 -29.14
CA TYR A 71 -13.16 -26.33 -28.55
C TYR A 71 -12.07 -25.45 -27.93
N PRO A 72 -11.94 -24.16 -28.30
CA PRO A 72 -11.25 -23.24 -27.42
C PRO A 72 -12.07 -23.25 -26.13
N GLU A 73 -11.43 -23.71 -25.05
CA GLU A 73 -11.94 -23.60 -23.70
C GLU A 73 -12.58 -22.23 -23.55
N VAL A 74 -13.84 -22.26 -23.16
CA VAL A 74 -14.61 -21.09 -22.77
C VAL A 74 -13.81 -20.44 -21.65
N SER A 75 -13.03 -19.43 -22.01
CA SER A 75 -12.25 -18.61 -21.09
C SER A 75 -13.19 -18.20 -19.96
N ALA A 76 -12.78 -18.49 -18.72
CA ALA A 76 -13.45 -18.17 -17.46
C ALA A 76 -13.62 -16.65 -17.27
N ARG A 77 -14.43 -16.03 -18.13
CA ARG A 77 -14.73 -14.60 -18.18
C ARG A 77 -16.20 -14.27 -18.33
N ASP A 78 -17.09 -15.24 -18.15
CA ASP A 78 -18.42 -14.98 -17.60
C ASP A 78 -18.28 -14.87 -16.08
N LYS A 79 -17.56 -13.83 -15.62
CA LYS A 79 -17.51 -13.51 -14.19
C LYS A 79 -18.88 -12.98 -13.80
N VAL A 80 -19.61 -13.82 -13.08
CA VAL A 80 -20.67 -13.41 -12.18
C VAL A 80 -20.22 -12.12 -11.47
N PRO A 81 -20.93 -10.98 -11.61
CA PRO A 81 -20.47 -9.74 -10.99
C PRO A 81 -20.37 -9.93 -9.48
N GLY A 82 -19.29 -9.43 -8.87
CA GLY A 82 -19.14 -9.43 -7.41
C GLY A 82 -20.29 -8.65 -6.75
N GLN A 83 -20.56 -8.90 -5.46
CA GLN A 83 -21.70 -8.33 -4.73
C GLN A 83 -21.81 -6.81 -4.91
N ARG A 84 -20.71 -6.07 -4.81
CA ARG A 84 -20.64 -4.62 -5.05
C ARG A 84 -21.09 -4.20 -6.46
N GLU A 85 -20.61 -4.91 -7.48
CA GLU A 85 -20.94 -4.59 -8.88
C GLU A 85 -22.42 -4.89 -9.17
N ARG A 86 -22.96 -5.97 -8.58
CA ARG A 86 -24.40 -6.26 -8.64
C ARG A 86 -25.22 -5.14 -8.02
N MET A 87 -24.89 -4.71 -6.80
CA MET A 87 -25.67 -3.66 -6.11
C MET A 87 -25.59 -2.31 -6.82
N LYS A 88 -24.43 -1.97 -7.39
CA LYS A 88 -24.29 -0.79 -8.24
C LYS A 88 -25.19 -0.87 -9.47
N ASN A 89 -25.19 -2.01 -10.17
CA ASN A 89 -26.01 -2.21 -11.36
C ASN A 89 -27.51 -2.15 -11.03
N ASN A 90 -27.93 -2.72 -9.89
CA ASN A 90 -29.32 -2.63 -9.43
C ASN A 90 -29.73 -1.16 -9.18
N TYR A 91 -28.91 -0.42 -8.42
CA TYR A 91 -29.10 1.02 -8.20
C TYR A 91 -29.21 1.81 -9.51
N ASP A 92 -28.29 1.59 -10.46
CA ASP A 92 -28.29 2.31 -11.73
C ASP A 92 -29.56 1.98 -12.55
N ASN A 93 -29.99 0.72 -12.55
CA ASN A 93 -31.21 0.28 -13.24
C ASN A 93 -32.48 0.87 -12.63
N SER A 94 -32.65 0.80 -11.31
CA SER A 94 -33.84 1.34 -10.63
C SER A 94 -33.87 2.86 -10.66
N ARG A 95 -32.71 3.54 -10.68
CA ARG A 95 -32.61 4.98 -10.95
C ARG A 95 -33.17 5.35 -12.31
N GLN A 96 -32.86 4.60 -13.37
CA GLN A 96 -33.44 4.84 -14.70
C GLN A 96 -34.95 4.58 -14.70
N GLY A 97 -35.40 3.51 -14.03
CA GLY A 97 -36.83 3.24 -13.84
C GLY A 97 -37.57 4.42 -13.20
N LEU A 98 -37.03 4.97 -12.12
CA LEU A 98 -37.58 6.13 -11.43
C LEU A 98 -37.61 7.38 -12.34
N LEU A 99 -36.54 7.65 -13.09
CA LEU A 99 -36.50 8.80 -14.02
C LEU A 99 -37.58 8.69 -15.11
N ASN A 100 -37.77 7.50 -15.69
CA ASN A 100 -38.78 7.24 -16.70
C ASN A 100 -40.20 7.45 -16.17
N VAL A 101 -40.49 6.91 -14.99
CA VAL A 101 -41.79 7.08 -14.32
C VAL A 101 -42.03 8.55 -13.94
N LYS A 102 -41.00 9.26 -13.48
CA LYS A 102 -41.07 10.70 -13.20
C LYS A 102 -41.41 11.52 -14.44
N GLU A 103 -40.82 11.21 -15.59
CA GLU A 103 -41.12 11.90 -16.85
C GLU A 103 -42.59 11.69 -17.25
N ARG A 104 -43.12 10.47 -17.10
CA ARG A 104 -44.53 10.14 -17.37
C ARG A 104 -45.49 10.86 -16.43
N VAL A 105 -45.14 11.03 -15.15
CA VAL A 105 -45.91 11.87 -14.21
C VAL A 105 -45.94 13.33 -14.67
N GLN A 106 -44.78 13.88 -15.08
CA GLN A 106 -44.70 15.27 -15.54
C GLN A 106 -45.52 15.52 -16.81
N LYS A 107 -45.56 14.54 -17.72
CA LYS A 107 -46.40 14.56 -18.93
C LYS A 107 -47.89 14.32 -18.63
N GLY A 108 -48.28 14.08 -17.37
CA GLY A 108 -49.66 13.79 -16.97
C GLY A 108 -50.16 12.41 -17.42
N GLN A 109 -49.26 11.52 -17.86
CA GLN A 109 -49.60 10.18 -18.35
C GLN A 109 -49.94 9.21 -17.23
N ILE A 110 -49.38 9.44 -16.04
CA ILE A 110 -49.69 8.69 -14.81
C ILE A 110 -49.83 9.64 -13.63
N SER A 111 -50.62 9.25 -12.63
CA SER A 111 -50.75 10.00 -11.38
C SER A 111 -49.51 9.82 -10.51
N ALA A 112 -49.07 10.88 -9.84
CA ALA A 112 -48.03 10.80 -8.81
C ALA A 112 -48.43 9.99 -7.57
N ASN A 113 -49.71 9.62 -7.45
CA ASN A 113 -50.24 8.72 -6.42
C ASN A 113 -50.63 7.36 -7.01
N SER A 114 -50.13 7.02 -8.21
CA SER A 114 -50.35 5.69 -8.79
C SER A 114 -49.52 4.65 -8.06
N GLU A 115 -50.05 3.43 -7.99
CA GLU A 115 -49.34 2.24 -7.50
C GLU A 115 -48.03 2.01 -8.27
N GLU A 116 -48.04 2.25 -9.59
CA GLU A 116 -46.83 2.17 -10.42
C GLU A 116 -45.74 3.13 -9.93
N PHE A 117 -46.08 4.39 -9.64
CA PHE A 117 -45.13 5.37 -9.12
C PHE A 117 -44.58 4.98 -7.75
N PHE A 118 -45.47 4.47 -6.88
CA PHE A 118 -45.09 3.99 -5.55
C PHE A 118 -44.11 2.82 -5.64
N ASN A 119 -44.44 1.76 -6.39
CA ASN A 119 -43.62 0.55 -6.52
C ASN A 119 -42.24 0.86 -7.08
N VAL A 120 -42.15 1.66 -8.14
CA VAL A 120 -40.86 2.04 -8.75
C VAL A 120 -40.03 2.90 -7.80
N SER A 121 -40.66 3.79 -7.02
CA SER A 121 -39.95 4.59 -6.02
C SER A 121 -39.43 3.75 -4.85
N SER A 122 -40.22 2.76 -4.40
CA SER A 122 -39.83 1.83 -3.34
C SER A 122 -38.64 0.96 -3.76
N VAL A 123 -38.70 0.34 -4.96
CA VAL A 123 -37.57 -0.44 -5.50
C VAL A 123 -36.30 0.40 -5.61
N TYR A 124 -36.39 1.62 -6.13
CA TYR A 124 -35.24 2.51 -6.21
C TYR A 124 -34.64 2.84 -4.85
N LEU A 125 -35.47 3.13 -3.85
CA LEU A 125 -35.00 3.46 -2.51
C LEU A 125 -34.33 2.25 -1.84
N ASN A 126 -34.90 1.06 -2.02
CA ASN A 126 -34.32 -0.19 -1.52
C ASN A 126 -32.95 -0.48 -2.16
N ASP A 127 -32.85 -0.38 -3.48
CA ASP A 127 -31.57 -0.58 -4.19
C ASP A 127 -30.53 0.48 -3.81
N THR A 128 -30.97 1.70 -3.52
CA THR A 128 -30.10 2.77 -3.01
C THR A 128 -29.54 2.42 -1.64
N ILE A 129 -30.38 1.97 -0.71
CA ILE A 129 -29.97 1.54 0.64
C ILE A 129 -28.99 0.37 0.55
N ASN A 130 -29.34 -0.68 -0.21
CA ASN A 130 -28.47 -1.85 -0.41
C ASN A 130 -27.08 -1.48 -0.95
N TYR A 131 -27.04 -0.55 -1.92
CA TYR A 131 -25.78 -0.06 -2.46
C TYR A 131 -24.97 0.75 -1.43
N MET A 132 -25.63 1.58 -0.62
CA MET A 132 -24.97 2.33 0.46
C MET A 132 -24.39 1.40 1.53
N VAL A 133 -25.16 0.42 2.01
CA VAL A 133 -24.71 -0.59 2.98
C VAL A 133 -23.50 -1.35 2.44
N THR A 134 -23.60 -1.89 1.22
CA THR A 134 -22.48 -2.62 0.60
C THR A 134 -21.21 -1.76 0.50
N ARG A 135 -21.35 -0.48 0.14
CA ARG A 135 -20.20 0.44 0.05
C ARG A 135 -19.59 0.73 1.42
N LEU A 136 -20.39 0.79 2.47
CA LEU A 136 -19.91 0.99 3.84
C LEU A 136 -19.21 -0.26 4.35
N SER A 137 -19.75 -1.45 4.11
CA SER A 137 -19.10 -2.72 4.46
C SER A 137 -17.73 -2.86 3.77
N ASP A 138 -17.64 -2.58 2.46
CA ASP A 138 -16.36 -2.55 1.74
C ASP A 138 -15.37 -1.55 2.36
N THR A 139 -15.87 -0.40 2.83
CA THR A 139 -15.03 0.65 3.42
C THR A 139 -14.55 0.25 4.82
N LYS A 140 -15.41 -0.41 5.60
CA LYS A 140 -15.07 -0.96 6.90
C LYS A 140 -13.95 -2.01 6.77
N GLU A 141 -14.09 -2.97 5.86
CA GLU A 141 -13.07 -3.99 5.61
C GLU A 141 -11.73 -3.35 5.20
N ASP A 142 -11.75 -2.34 4.32
CA ASP A 142 -10.54 -1.59 3.94
C ASP A 142 -9.90 -0.84 5.12
N PHE A 143 -10.72 -0.34 6.06
CA PHE A 143 -10.25 0.38 7.25
C PHE A 143 -9.65 -0.57 8.29
N GLU A 144 -10.28 -1.72 8.54
CA GLU A 144 -9.77 -2.80 9.38
C GLU A 144 -8.40 -3.26 8.87
N ASN A 145 -8.29 -3.56 7.57
CA ASN A 145 -7.04 -3.98 6.94
C ASN A 145 -5.91 -2.93 7.01
N LYS A 146 -6.27 -1.65 7.16
CA LYS A 146 -5.31 -0.54 7.26
C LYS A 146 -5.02 -0.12 8.69
N GLY A 147 -5.57 -0.81 9.69
CA GLY A 147 -5.39 -0.45 11.10
C GLY A 147 -5.96 0.92 11.45
N VAL A 148 -7.06 1.33 10.80
CA VAL A 148 -7.79 2.54 11.20
C VAL A 148 -8.42 2.33 12.58
N SER A 149 -8.51 3.39 13.38
CA SER A 149 -9.09 3.37 14.74
C SER A 149 -10.46 2.68 14.80
N GLU A 150 -10.64 1.87 15.85
CA GLU A 150 -11.86 1.11 16.14
C GLU A 150 -13.10 2.02 16.23
N ASP A 151 -12.99 3.21 16.83
CA ASP A 151 -14.07 4.21 16.89
C ASP A 151 -14.61 4.58 15.49
N SER A 152 -13.73 4.63 14.48
CA SER A 152 -14.14 4.93 13.10
C SER A 152 -14.86 3.75 12.46
N ILE A 153 -14.47 2.52 12.81
CA ILE A 153 -15.09 1.28 12.35
C ILE A 153 -16.48 1.12 12.98
N GLU A 154 -16.59 1.31 14.30
CA GLU A 154 -17.85 1.28 15.04
C GLU A 154 -18.84 2.31 14.47
N ARG A 155 -18.36 3.53 14.17
CA ARG A 155 -19.19 4.56 13.56
C ARG A 155 -19.75 4.16 12.19
N ILE A 156 -18.98 3.42 11.39
CA ILE A 156 -19.44 2.89 10.09
C ILE A 156 -20.52 1.82 10.32
N ASP A 157 -20.36 0.94 11.31
CA ASP A 157 -21.36 -0.06 11.67
C ASP A 157 -22.67 0.58 12.12
N GLU A 158 -22.62 1.64 12.93
CA GLU A 158 -23.82 2.39 13.31
C GLU A 158 -24.58 2.93 12.09
N TYR A 159 -23.85 3.41 11.07
CA TYR A 159 -24.48 3.90 9.84
C TYR A 159 -25.07 2.79 8.99
N ILE A 160 -24.44 1.62 8.95
CA ILE A 160 -25.00 0.43 8.32
C ILE A 160 -26.33 0.07 9.00
N GLY A 161 -26.34 -0.03 10.33
CA GLY A 161 -27.57 -0.32 11.10
C GLY A 161 -28.67 0.72 10.88
N GLN A 162 -28.34 2.02 10.86
CA GLN A 162 -29.32 3.07 10.55
C GLN A 162 -29.91 2.96 9.15
N LEU A 163 -29.14 2.50 8.16
CA LEU A 163 -29.62 2.27 6.80
C LEU A 163 -30.50 1.02 6.72
N GLU A 164 -30.13 -0.04 7.42
CA GLU A 164 -30.91 -1.29 7.53
C GLU A 164 -32.27 -1.03 8.24
N ASP A 165 -32.30 -0.22 9.30
CA ASP A 165 -33.54 0.23 9.95
C ASP A 165 -34.49 0.96 8.98
N GLN A 166 -33.94 1.73 8.05
CA GLN A 166 -34.74 2.41 7.02
C GLN A 166 -35.21 1.45 5.93
N GLN A 167 -34.46 0.37 5.69
CA GLN A 167 -34.87 -0.72 4.81
C GLN A 167 -36.07 -1.46 5.39
N GLU A 168 -36.06 -1.80 6.67
CA GLU A 168 -37.20 -2.45 7.34
C GLU A 168 -38.47 -1.58 7.30
N LYS A 169 -38.33 -0.27 7.54
CA LYS A 169 -39.46 0.68 7.41
C LYS A 169 -39.99 0.76 5.98
N LEU A 170 -39.12 0.57 4.99
CA LEU A 170 -39.50 0.59 3.58
C LEU A 170 -40.32 -0.63 3.18
N GLU A 171 -40.06 -1.80 3.77
CA GLU A 171 -40.81 -3.03 3.49
C GLU A 171 -42.28 -2.94 3.88
N VAL A 172 -42.58 -2.19 4.95
CA VAL A 172 -43.95 -2.02 5.48
C VAL A 172 -44.61 -0.70 5.06
N ALA A 173 -43.94 0.12 4.25
CA ALA A 173 -44.50 1.39 3.79
C ALA A 173 -45.73 1.13 2.92
N GLU A 174 -46.84 1.81 3.22
CA GLU A 174 -48.12 1.66 2.51
C GLU A 174 -48.41 2.86 1.62
N ASP A 175 -47.79 4.01 1.91
CA ASP A 175 -48.10 5.23 1.21
C ASP A 175 -46.89 6.10 0.84
N ARG A 176 -47.17 7.03 -0.07
CA ARG A 176 -46.19 7.94 -0.63
C ARG A 176 -45.57 8.85 0.45
N LYS A 177 -46.30 9.23 1.48
CA LYS A 177 -45.80 10.10 2.55
C LYS A 177 -44.71 9.38 3.34
N GLU A 178 -44.92 8.10 3.66
CA GLU A 178 -43.94 7.25 4.32
C GLU A 178 -42.67 7.09 3.47
N LEU A 179 -42.81 6.80 2.17
CA LEU A 179 -41.64 6.77 1.25
C LEU A 179 -40.85 8.08 1.24
N ALA A 180 -41.53 9.23 1.34
CA ALA A 180 -40.86 10.53 1.41
C ALA A 180 -40.08 10.74 2.71
N GLU A 181 -40.61 10.24 3.82
CA GLU A 181 -39.98 10.33 5.14
C GLU A 181 -38.74 9.45 5.16
N ILE A 182 -38.84 8.19 4.72
CA ILE A 182 -37.70 7.27 4.60
C ILE A 182 -36.62 7.84 3.68
N ALA A 183 -37.00 8.32 2.48
CA ALA A 183 -36.03 8.91 1.55
C ALA A 183 -35.32 10.14 2.13
N ARG A 184 -35.99 10.93 2.97
CA ARG A 184 -35.39 12.08 3.66
C ARG A 184 -34.39 11.62 4.71
N ASP A 185 -34.73 10.59 5.48
CA ASP A 185 -33.89 10.06 6.54
C ASP A 185 -32.64 9.38 5.97
N VAL A 186 -32.79 8.51 4.95
CA VAL A 186 -31.67 7.90 4.20
C VAL A 186 -30.71 8.97 3.69
N ARG A 187 -31.25 10.08 3.16
CA ARG A 187 -30.43 11.20 2.68
C ARG A 187 -29.66 11.89 3.80
N LYS A 188 -30.28 12.07 4.96
CA LYS A 188 -29.63 12.66 6.13
C LYS A 188 -28.50 11.75 6.63
N ILE A 189 -28.79 10.44 6.77
CA ILE A 189 -27.80 9.42 7.13
C ILE A 189 -26.63 9.47 6.16
N TRP A 190 -26.88 9.44 4.84
CA TRP A 190 -25.82 9.44 3.84
C TRP A 190 -24.99 10.75 3.82
N HIS A 191 -25.61 11.88 4.15
CA HIS A 191 -24.91 13.14 4.30
C HIS A 191 -23.94 13.11 5.48
N ASP A 192 -24.37 12.56 6.62
CA ASP A 192 -23.54 12.41 7.81
C ASP A 192 -22.42 11.39 7.56
N VAL A 193 -22.73 10.23 6.95
CA VAL A 193 -21.76 9.24 6.45
C VAL A 193 -20.69 9.89 5.60
N SER A 194 -21.09 10.72 4.63
CA SER A 194 -20.14 11.33 3.68
C SER A 194 -19.16 12.26 4.39
N LYS A 195 -19.60 12.96 5.44
CA LYS A 195 -18.74 13.82 6.27
C LYS A 195 -17.79 12.99 7.13
N ASP A 196 -18.30 11.98 7.82
CA ASP A 196 -17.49 11.16 8.73
C ASP A 196 -16.47 10.32 7.95
N LEU A 197 -16.85 9.70 6.82
CA LEU A 197 -15.89 8.99 5.96
C LEU A 197 -14.78 9.90 5.43
N TYR A 198 -15.09 11.15 5.13
CA TYR A 198 -14.07 12.12 4.74
C TYR A 198 -13.12 12.40 5.90
N LYS A 199 -13.67 12.66 7.09
CA LYS A 199 -12.91 12.88 8.32
C LYS A 199 -11.95 11.71 8.61
N PHE A 200 -12.45 10.49 8.60
CA PHE A 200 -11.67 9.28 8.87
C PHE A 200 -10.52 9.09 7.88
N ARG A 201 -10.76 9.32 6.58
CA ARG A 201 -9.71 9.23 5.56
C ARG A 201 -8.65 10.31 5.76
N SER A 202 -9.07 11.54 6.10
CA SER A 202 -8.14 12.64 6.38
C SER A 202 -7.24 12.32 7.56
N LEU A 203 -7.81 11.83 8.65
CA LEU A 203 -7.06 11.42 9.84
C LEU A 203 -6.09 10.29 9.54
N ASN A 204 -6.52 9.27 8.78
CA ASN A 204 -5.64 8.16 8.41
C ASN A 204 -4.43 8.65 7.59
N VAL A 205 -4.62 9.55 6.63
CA VAL A 205 -3.51 10.16 5.88
C VAL A 205 -2.56 10.91 6.81
N LEU A 206 -3.08 11.73 7.72
CA LEU A 206 -2.27 12.50 8.67
C LEU A 206 -1.53 11.60 9.68
N ASN A 207 -2.12 10.47 10.07
CA ASN A 207 -1.45 9.47 10.90
C ASN A 207 -0.31 8.80 10.13
N GLY A 208 -0.52 8.45 8.86
CA GLY A 208 0.53 7.90 8.00
C GLY A 208 1.72 8.86 7.83
N VAL A 209 1.46 10.17 7.72
CA VAL A 209 2.52 11.19 7.73
C VAL A 209 3.21 11.24 9.09
N GLY A 210 2.45 11.17 10.19
CA GLY A 210 3.01 11.08 11.54
C GLY A 210 4.00 9.95 11.71
N ASN A 211 3.58 8.73 11.40
CA ASN A 211 4.42 7.53 11.49
C ASN A 211 5.71 7.62 10.66
N TYR A 212 5.71 8.42 9.59
CA TYR A 212 6.91 8.69 8.80
C TYR A 212 7.82 9.73 9.48
N ILE A 213 7.24 10.81 10.01
CA ILE A 213 7.97 11.84 10.77
C ILE A 213 8.61 11.23 12.02
N ASP A 214 7.89 10.36 12.74
CA ASP A 214 8.39 9.72 13.96
C ASP A 214 9.66 8.87 13.71
N LYS A 215 9.87 8.41 12.47
CA LYS A 215 11.06 7.65 12.06
C LYS A 215 12.16 8.55 11.50
N ALA A 216 11.84 9.79 11.15
CA ALA A 216 12.72 10.64 10.38
C ALA A 216 14.00 11.00 11.13
N ASP A 217 13.91 11.24 12.44
CA ASP A 217 15.07 11.60 13.27
C ASP A 217 16.12 10.48 13.28
N SER A 218 15.70 9.23 13.54
CA SER A 218 16.59 8.06 13.47
C SER A 218 17.21 7.85 12.08
N ILE A 219 16.48 8.20 11.01
CA ILE A 219 17.00 8.13 9.64
C ILE A 219 18.08 9.20 9.45
N SER A 220 17.83 10.41 9.91
CA SER A 220 18.77 11.53 9.83
C SER A 220 20.05 11.25 10.59
N GLU A 221 19.97 10.80 11.84
CA GLU A 221 21.13 10.46 12.67
C GLU A 221 22.02 9.41 11.99
N ARG A 222 21.42 8.36 11.43
CA ARG A 222 22.15 7.31 10.71
C ARG A 222 22.84 7.84 9.44
N ILE A 223 22.18 8.74 8.72
CA ILE A 223 22.75 9.40 7.54
C ILE A 223 23.90 10.32 7.96
N GLU A 224 23.72 11.12 9.03
CA GLU A 224 24.75 12.01 9.58
C GLU A 224 26.00 11.25 9.96
N SER A 225 25.85 10.12 10.66
CA SER A 225 26.97 9.25 11.02
C SER A 225 27.71 8.74 9.78
N GLU A 226 26.99 8.26 8.75
CA GLU A 226 27.64 7.75 7.53
C GLU A 226 28.32 8.87 6.73
N ILE A 227 27.70 10.05 6.65
CA ILE A 227 28.32 11.25 6.06
C ILE A 227 29.60 11.61 6.82
N GLY A 228 29.56 11.63 8.16
CA GLY A 228 30.73 11.90 9.00
C GLY A 228 31.89 10.93 8.72
N ARG A 229 31.58 9.64 8.56
CA ARG A 229 32.56 8.60 8.18
C ARG A 229 33.18 8.87 6.81
N LEU A 230 32.35 9.18 5.80
CA LEU A 230 32.84 9.50 4.46
C LEU A 230 33.74 10.74 4.47
N ASN A 231 33.36 11.79 5.19
CA ASN A 231 34.17 13.00 5.35
C ASN A 231 35.51 12.70 6.04
N GLY A 232 35.50 11.90 7.11
CA GLY A 232 36.71 11.42 7.79
C GLY A 232 37.66 10.61 6.89
N SER A 233 37.11 9.89 5.91
CA SER A 233 37.88 9.16 4.88
C SER A 233 38.37 10.05 3.72
N GLY A 234 38.03 11.34 3.72
CA GLY A 234 38.47 12.33 2.73
C GLY A 234 37.56 12.49 1.51
N VAL A 235 36.34 11.94 1.54
CA VAL A 235 35.30 12.18 0.51
C VAL A 235 34.69 13.57 0.72
N ASP A 236 34.48 14.33 -0.37
CA ASP A 236 33.75 15.61 -0.29
C ASP A 236 32.26 15.36 -0.06
N THR A 237 31.80 15.66 1.15
CA THR A 237 30.41 15.46 1.58
C THR A 237 29.52 16.69 1.46
N THR A 238 30.05 17.82 0.96
CA THR A 238 29.34 19.11 0.96
C THR A 238 27.95 19.03 0.32
N GLU A 239 27.82 18.30 -0.79
CA GLU A 239 26.54 18.17 -1.50
C GLU A 239 25.53 17.30 -0.75
N VAL A 240 25.97 16.18 -0.16
CA VAL A 240 25.07 15.27 0.56
C VAL A 240 24.63 15.86 1.91
N GLU A 241 25.47 16.65 2.56
CA GLU A 241 25.12 17.43 3.76
C GLU A 241 23.99 18.43 3.45
N LEU A 242 24.04 19.14 2.32
CA LEU A 242 22.96 20.03 1.89
C LEU A 242 21.67 19.28 1.55
N MET A 243 21.77 18.06 0.99
CA MET A 243 20.59 17.23 0.74
C MET A 243 19.94 16.78 2.06
N LEU A 244 20.74 16.45 3.07
CA LEU A 244 20.25 16.09 4.40
C LEU A 244 19.61 17.29 5.12
N GLU A 245 20.22 18.48 5.06
CA GLU A 245 19.61 19.71 5.60
C GLU A 245 18.24 19.98 4.96
N ARG A 246 18.16 19.81 3.63
CA ARG A 246 16.89 19.90 2.89
C ARG A 246 15.89 18.83 3.33
N TYR A 247 16.33 17.59 3.54
CA TYR A 247 15.50 16.52 4.05
C TYR A 247 14.89 16.91 5.41
N ASN A 248 15.72 17.29 6.38
CA ASN A 248 15.30 17.70 7.72
C ASN A 248 14.29 18.86 7.68
N THR A 249 14.58 19.89 6.87
CA THR A 249 13.66 21.03 6.66
C THR A 249 12.30 20.58 6.11
N LEU A 250 12.28 19.61 5.18
CA LEU A 250 11.03 19.09 4.61
C LEU A 250 10.24 18.24 5.61
N ILE A 251 10.91 17.52 6.51
CA ILE A 251 10.29 16.81 7.63
C ILE A 251 9.64 17.79 8.59
N GLU A 252 10.34 18.86 8.97
CA GLU A 252 9.82 19.91 9.84
C GLU A 252 8.58 20.57 9.22
N ASN A 253 8.64 20.98 7.95
CA ASN A 253 7.47 21.51 7.22
C ASN A 253 6.31 20.51 7.19
N ALA A 254 6.58 19.23 6.96
CA ALA A 254 5.54 18.20 6.97
C ALA A 254 4.83 18.10 8.33
N SER A 255 5.60 18.23 9.41
CA SER A 255 5.13 18.27 10.81
C SER A 255 4.25 19.50 11.07
N GLU A 256 4.73 20.70 10.72
CA GLU A 256 3.96 21.93 10.89
C GLU A 256 2.62 21.88 10.14
N TYR A 257 2.64 21.48 8.86
CA TYR A 257 1.41 21.36 8.07
C TYR A 257 0.48 20.28 8.61
N ARG A 258 1.01 19.19 9.17
CA ARG A 258 0.20 18.16 9.82
C ARG A 258 -0.51 18.73 11.05
N GLU A 259 0.19 19.49 11.89
CA GLU A 259 -0.39 20.14 13.06
C GLU A 259 -1.48 21.14 12.67
N MET A 260 -1.23 21.98 11.66
CA MET A 260 -2.24 22.90 11.14
C MET A 260 -3.47 22.17 10.58
N ALA A 261 -3.27 21.03 9.90
CA ALA A 261 -4.36 20.21 9.38
C ALA A 261 -5.23 19.59 10.49
N LEU A 262 -4.60 19.17 11.59
CA LEU A 262 -5.27 18.61 12.78
C LEU A 262 -5.98 19.68 13.61
N GLY A 263 -5.42 20.90 13.67
CA GLY A 263 -6.00 22.04 14.39
C GLY A 263 -7.17 22.71 13.66
N ALA A 264 -7.24 22.59 12.34
CA ALA A 264 -8.35 23.10 11.54
C ALA A 264 -9.64 22.26 11.69
N GLU A 265 -10.79 22.83 11.33
CA GLU A 265 -12.04 22.07 11.29
C GLU A 265 -11.92 20.89 10.32
N GLN A 266 -12.01 19.67 10.85
CA GLN A 266 -11.84 18.46 10.05
C GLN A 266 -12.95 18.37 9.00
N GLY A 267 -12.58 18.19 7.73
CA GLY A 267 -13.54 18.29 6.64
C GLY A 267 -13.50 19.61 5.87
N SER A 268 -12.86 20.65 6.43
CA SER A 268 -12.78 21.96 5.79
C SER A 268 -11.78 21.98 4.63
N SER A 269 -11.95 22.97 3.74
CA SER A 269 -10.99 23.25 2.66
C SER A 269 -9.60 23.61 3.19
N GLU A 270 -9.53 24.22 4.38
CA GLU A 270 -8.28 24.62 5.03
C GLU A 270 -7.52 23.40 5.56
N SER A 271 -8.20 22.54 6.34
CA SER A 271 -7.63 21.25 6.78
C SER A 271 -7.13 20.40 5.60
N LEU A 272 -7.86 20.41 4.48
CA LEU A 272 -7.45 19.72 3.26
C LEU A 272 -6.19 20.33 2.63
N ALA A 273 -6.10 21.65 2.55
CA ALA A 273 -4.93 22.31 1.98
C ALA A 273 -3.67 22.01 2.80
N TYR A 274 -3.76 22.08 4.12
CA TYR A 274 -2.66 21.72 5.01
C TYR A 274 -2.29 20.24 4.93
N MET A 275 -3.27 19.33 4.88
CA MET A 275 -3.01 17.91 4.66
C MET A 275 -2.25 17.67 3.35
N GLN A 276 -2.64 18.34 2.26
CA GLN A 276 -1.95 18.22 0.97
C GLN A 276 -0.50 18.72 1.06
N GLN A 277 -0.27 19.87 1.71
CA GLN A 277 1.07 20.42 1.91
C GLN A 277 1.95 19.48 2.75
N SER A 278 1.40 18.89 3.80
CA SER A 278 2.08 17.90 4.64
C SER A 278 2.51 16.67 3.82
N VAL A 279 1.60 16.11 3.03
CA VAL A 279 1.90 14.97 2.13
C VAL A 279 2.94 15.33 1.08
N ASP A 280 2.87 16.51 0.48
CA ASP A 280 3.80 16.94 -0.57
C ASP A 280 5.20 17.24 0.00
N ALA A 281 5.30 17.75 1.23
CA ALA A 281 6.57 17.89 1.94
C ALA A 281 7.20 16.51 2.24
N THR A 282 6.41 15.55 2.75
CA THR A 282 6.87 14.17 2.96
C THR A 282 7.34 13.48 1.68
N ARG A 283 6.67 13.72 0.54
CA ARG A 283 7.11 13.19 -0.76
C ARG A 283 8.45 13.77 -1.18
N GLN A 284 8.62 15.08 -1.07
CA GLN A 284 9.89 15.74 -1.40
C GLN A 284 11.01 15.32 -0.45
N ALA A 285 10.71 15.07 0.83
CA ALA A 285 11.68 14.52 1.77
C ALA A 285 12.14 13.13 1.31
N ASN A 286 11.20 12.25 0.92
CA ASN A 286 11.53 10.95 0.36
C ASN A 286 12.39 11.03 -0.91
N ASP A 287 12.17 12.02 -1.77
CA ASP A 287 13.02 12.24 -2.96
C ASP A 287 14.44 12.67 -2.56
N ALA A 288 14.58 13.55 -1.57
CA ALA A 288 15.89 13.93 -1.02
C ALA A 288 16.60 12.72 -0.41
N LEU A 289 15.89 11.92 0.40
CA LEU A 289 16.39 10.69 1.00
C LEU A 289 16.90 9.69 -0.06
N ARG A 290 16.17 9.52 -1.17
CA ARG A 290 16.62 8.65 -2.27
C ARG A 290 17.95 9.12 -2.87
N ASN A 291 18.13 10.43 -3.04
CA ASN A 291 19.37 10.99 -3.57
C ASN A 291 20.53 10.83 -2.58
N ILE A 292 20.28 11.06 -1.28
CA ILE A 292 21.26 10.81 -0.22
C ILE A 292 21.70 9.34 -0.24
N LEU A 293 20.75 8.40 -0.23
CA LEU A 293 21.05 6.98 -0.24
C LEU A 293 21.81 6.56 -1.49
N GLN A 294 21.57 7.21 -2.63
CA GLN A 294 22.35 6.97 -3.85
C GLN A 294 23.79 7.47 -3.70
N PHE A 295 23.98 8.69 -3.18
CA PHE A 295 25.31 9.23 -2.92
C PHE A 295 26.10 8.34 -1.95
N LEU A 296 25.47 7.92 -0.84
CA LEU A 296 26.10 7.04 0.14
C LEU A 296 26.53 5.72 -0.51
N LYS A 297 25.66 5.11 -1.33
CA LYS A 297 26.02 3.88 -2.07
C LYS A 297 27.22 4.07 -2.98
N ASP A 298 27.28 5.17 -3.72
CA ASP A 298 28.35 5.41 -4.71
C ASP A 298 29.72 5.64 -4.04
N HIS A 299 29.76 6.02 -2.76
CA HIS A 299 30.98 6.34 -2.04
C HIS A 299 31.32 5.35 -0.90
N ARG A 300 30.45 4.37 -0.65
CA ARG A 300 30.65 3.39 0.42
C ARG A 300 31.72 2.37 0.04
N GLN A 301 32.78 2.30 0.85
CA GLN A 301 33.75 1.21 0.75
C GLN A 301 33.06 -0.14 1.01
N GLY A 302 33.52 -1.23 0.38
CA GLY A 302 32.88 -2.53 0.53
C GLY A 302 31.55 -2.69 -0.23
N PHE A 303 31.00 -1.65 -0.83
CA PHE A 303 29.81 -1.74 -1.68
C PHE A 303 30.18 -1.91 -3.16
N ALA A 304 29.48 -2.78 -3.87
CA ALA A 304 29.54 -2.86 -5.33
C ALA A 304 28.13 -3.02 -5.93
N ASN A 305 27.88 -2.28 -7.01
CA ASN A 305 26.67 -2.39 -7.81
C ASN A 305 26.97 -3.23 -9.05
N LEU A 306 26.15 -4.26 -9.29
CA LEU A 306 26.37 -5.30 -10.29
C LEU A 306 25.26 -5.20 -11.34
N SER A 307 25.41 -4.26 -12.26
CA SER A 307 24.41 -3.95 -13.29
C SER A 307 24.43 -4.92 -14.49
N GLU A 308 25.52 -5.66 -14.65
CA GLU A 308 25.72 -6.70 -15.66
C GLU A 308 25.96 -8.04 -14.94
N ASP A 309 25.98 -9.15 -15.70
CA ASP A 309 26.24 -10.49 -15.18
C ASP A 309 27.71 -10.59 -14.74
N THR A 310 27.99 -10.06 -13.55
CA THR A 310 29.32 -9.80 -13.01
C THR A 310 29.73 -10.92 -12.08
N ASN A 311 31.00 -11.31 -12.15
CA ASN A 311 31.58 -12.23 -11.18
C ASN A 311 32.12 -11.45 -9.99
N VAL A 312 31.75 -11.89 -8.80
CA VAL A 312 32.24 -11.36 -7.53
C VAL A 312 32.92 -12.48 -6.76
N SER A 313 34.19 -12.27 -6.42
CA SER A 313 34.93 -13.14 -5.52
C SER A 313 35.34 -12.36 -4.27
N ALA A 314 34.99 -12.82 -3.08
CA ALA A 314 35.28 -12.14 -1.83
C ALA A 314 35.88 -13.11 -0.80
N ASN A 315 36.91 -12.66 -0.09
CA ASN A 315 37.56 -13.42 0.97
C ASN A 315 37.82 -12.51 2.17
N GLY A 316 37.34 -12.89 3.36
CA GLY A 316 37.49 -12.07 4.56
C GLY A 316 36.80 -12.59 5.82
N ASN A 317 36.86 -11.79 6.86
CA ASN A 317 36.17 -11.97 8.14
C ASN A 317 35.23 -10.77 8.36
N GLY A 318 34.05 -11.01 8.90
CA GLY A 318 33.06 -9.96 9.16
C GLY A 318 31.71 -10.32 8.57
N THR A 319 31.07 -9.37 7.87
CA THR A 319 29.73 -9.52 7.32
C THR A 319 29.72 -9.23 5.81
N ALA A 320 29.13 -10.15 5.04
CA ALA A 320 28.85 -9.97 3.63
C ALA A 320 27.34 -10.03 3.37
N VAL A 321 26.81 -9.04 2.64
CA VAL A 321 25.40 -9.00 2.21
C VAL A 321 25.35 -8.94 0.70
N ILE A 322 24.60 -9.84 0.07
CA ILE A 322 24.44 -9.96 -1.38
C ILE A 322 22.94 -9.95 -1.68
N SER A 323 22.48 -9.04 -2.53
CA SER A 323 21.05 -8.91 -2.86
C SER A 323 20.82 -8.73 -4.36
N GLY A 324 20.02 -9.59 -4.97
CA GLY A 324 19.77 -9.60 -6.42
C GLY A 324 19.41 -10.97 -6.99
N ASN A 325 19.83 -11.22 -8.22
CA ASN A 325 19.73 -12.52 -8.88
C ASN A 325 21.13 -13.09 -8.95
N PHE A 326 21.40 -14.16 -8.21
CA PHE A 326 22.74 -14.70 -8.08
C PHE A 326 22.74 -16.23 -8.05
N ASP A 327 23.81 -16.78 -8.58
CA ASP A 327 24.35 -18.08 -8.25
C ASP A 327 25.57 -17.86 -7.34
N ILE A 328 25.52 -18.38 -6.11
CA ILE A 328 26.49 -18.09 -5.04
C ILE A 328 27.06 -19.40 -4.52
N ASN A 329 28.38 -19.52 -4.53
CA ASN A 329 29.13 -20.50 -3.77
C ASN A 329 29.73 -19.81 -2.54
N LEU A 330 29.49 -20.38 -1.36
CA LEU A 330 29.90 -19.84 -0.08
C LEU A 330 30.68 -20.93 0.67
N SER A 331 31.79 -20.55 1.29
CA SER A 331 32.55 -21.38 2.23
C SER A 331 32.82 -20.57 3.49
N VAL A 332 32.52 -21.12 4.67
CA VAL A 332 32.59 -20.39 5.94
C VAL A 332 32.95 -21.29 7.12
N THR A 333 33.42 -20.65 8.20
CA THR A 333 33.58 -21.27 9.52
C THR A 333 32.76 -20.50 10.54
N ASP A 334 32.00 -21.22 11.35
CA ASP A 334 31.24 -20.70 12.49
C ASP A 334 30.44 -19.42 12.17
N ALA A 335 29.64 -19.48 11.10
CA ALA A 335 28.96 -18.32 10.55
C ALA A 335 27.45 -18.36 10.80
N LYS A 336 26.89 -17.16 10.99
CA LYS A 336 25.45 -16.93 10.86
C LYS A 336 25.13 -16.65 9.39
N LEU A 337 24.29 -17.49 8.78
CA LEU A 337 23.81 -17.32 7.42
C LEU A 337 22.29 -17.06 7.42
N VAL A 338 21.88 -15.99 6.76
CA VAL A 338 20.48 -15.60 6.60
C VAL A 338 20.17 -15.47 5.12
N VAL A 339 19.15 -16.17 4.63
CA VAL A 339 18.69 -16.10 3.24
C VAL A 339 17.22 -15.72 3.20
N LYS A 340 16.92 -14.64 2.49
CA LYS A 340 15.56 -14.18 2.23
C LYS A 340 15.25 -14.29 0.74
N ASP A 341 14.28 -15.14 0.42
CA ASP A 341 13.76 -15.27 -0.94
C ASP A 341 12.51 -14.41 -1.11
N LEU A 342 12.57 -13.42 -2.01
CA LEU A 342 11.43 -12.55 -2.32
C LEU A 342 10.66 -13.00 -3.57
N ALA A 343 11.22 -13.88 -4.40
CA ALA A 343 10.61 -14.39 -5.62
C ALA A 343 9.89 -15.73 -5.40
N GLY A 344 10.35 -16.53 -4.44
CA GLY A 344 9.87 -17.87 -4.16
C GLY A 344 10.49 -18.94 -5.06
N ASP A 345 11.68 -18.70 -5.61
CA ASP A 345 12.40 -19.59 -6.52
C ASP A 345 13.82 -19.95 -6.06
N ALA A 346 14.20 -19.56 -4.83
CA ALA A 346 15.54 -19.84 -4.33
C ALA A 346 15.75 -21.33 -4.02
N THR A 347 16.96 -21.79 -4.29
CA THR A 347 17.50 -23.10 -3.95
C THR A 347 18.72 -22.91 -3.05
N ILE A 348 18.80 -23.69 -1.98
CA ILE A 348 19.88 -23.64 -1.00
C ILE A 348 20.33 -25.07 -0.76
N GLU A 349 21.55 -25.38 -1.19
CA GLU A 349 22.22 -26.66 -0.96
C GLU A 349 23.37 -26.42 0.01
N MET A 350 23.42 -27.16 1.13
CA MET A 350 24.41 -26.98 2.19
C MET A 350 25.17 -28.29 2.40
N ASP A 351 26.48 -28.22 2.53
CA ASP A 351 27.37 -29.32 2.94
C ASP A 351 28.21 -28.87 4.13
N GLY A 352 27.84 -29.29 5.34
CA GLY A 352 28.50 -28.84 6.56
C GLY A 352 27.68 -29.05 7.83
N GLU A 353 28.21 -28.56 8.94
CA GLU A 353 27.52 -28.52 10.24
C GLU A 353 26.81 -27.18 10.39
N TYR A 354 25.53 -27.19 10.78
CA TYR A 354 24.75 -25.98 11.04
C TYR A 354 23.57 -26.28 11.96
N GLU A 355 23.10 -25.26 12.67
CA GLU A 355 21.79 -25.26 13.34
C GLU A 355 20.81 -24.41 12.54
N ARG A 356 19.69 -24.99 12.09
CA ARG A 356 18.65 -24.25 11.36
C ARG A 356 17.55 -23.82 12.33
N ILE A 357 17.32 -22.52 12.43
CA ILE A 357 16.32 -21.95 13.34
C ILE A 357 14.93 -21.88 12.69
N THR A 358 14.84 -21.58 11.40
CA THR A 358 13.54 -21.42 10.71
C THR A 358 13.02 -22.77 10.18
N PRO A 359 11.73 -23.13 10.37
CA PRO A 359 11.16 -24.40 9.89
C PRO A 359 11.34 -24.66 8.38
N GLU A 360 11.40 -25.92 7.93
CA GLU A 360 11.64 -26.26 6.52
C GLU A 360 10.66 -25.61 5.52
N GLU A 361 9.40 -25.43 5.92
CA GLU A 361 8.31 -24.88 5.11
C GLU A 361 8.40 -23.35 4.89
N SER A 362 9.40 -22.68 5.47
CA SER A 362 9.53 -21.21 5.47
C SER A 362 10.28 -20.61 4.27
N MET A 363 10.35 -21.31 3.13
CA MET A 363 10.89 -20.75 1.88
C MET A 363 9.78 -20.37 0.91
N GLY A 364 9.77 -19.12 0.46
CA GLY A 364 8.79 -18.64 -0.50
C GLY A 364 8.41 -17.16 -0.37
N ARG A 365 7.61 -16.70 -1.33
CA ARG A 365 7.08 -15.33 -1.30
C ARG A 365 6.20 -15.12 -0.06
N GLY A 366 6.64 -14.25 0.85
CA GLY A 366 5.89 -13.90 2.06
C GLY A 366 6.19 -14.79 3.27
N THR A 367 7.16 -15.70 3.19
CA THR A 367 7.64 -16.48 4.34
C THR A 367 8.76 -15.74 5.09
N PRO A 368 9.07 -16.08 6.35
CA PRO A 368 10.24 -15.55 7.08
C PRO A 368 11.58 -15.82 6.36
N ALA A 369 12.66 -15.16 6.79
CA ALA A 369 13.99 -15.50 6.28
C ALA A 369 14.42 -16.87 6.82
N THR A 370 15.17 -17.63 6.02
CA THR A 370 15.82 -18.86 6.51
C THR A 370 17.11 -18.48 7.23
N VAL A 371 17.26 -18.93 8.49
CA VAL A 371 18.40 -18.61 9.35
C VAL A 371 19.12 -19.89 9.74
N TYR A 372 20.44 -19.88 9.54
CA TYR A 372 21.39 -20.90 9.97
C TYR A 372 22.39 -20.27 10.94
N LEU A 373 22.62 -20.93 12.07
CA LEU A 373 23.64 -20.58 13.06
C LEU A 373 24.77 -21.61 13.05
N ASP A 374 25.92 -21.19 13.56
CA ASP A 374 27.14 -21.98 13.72
C ASP A 374 27.54 -22.74 12.44
N PHE A 375 27.23 -22.16 11.27
CA PHE A 375 27.41 -22.82 9.99
C PHE A 375 28.90 -22.92 9.66
N THR A 376 29.40 -24.14 9.53
CA THR A 376 30.75 -24.47 9.10
C THR A 376 30.69 -25.44 7.94
N GLY A 377 31.11 -24.99 6.75
CA GLY A 377 31.06 -25.79 5.53
C GLY A 377 30.82 -24.95 4.28
N ASP A 378 30.33 -25.62 3.24
CA ASP A 378 30.08 -25.05 1.92
C ASP A 378 28.57 -24.94 1.64
N ALA A 379 28.16 -23.90 0.92
CA ALA A 379 26.78 -23.70 0.50
C ALA A 379 26.71 -23.22 -0.95
N HIS A 380 25.76 -23.78 -1.71
CA HIS A 380 25.37 -23.29 -3.03
C HIS A 380 23.97 -22.70 -2.93
N ILE A 381 23.85 -21.41 -3.21
CA ILE A 381 22.59 -20.66 -3.16
C ILE A 381 22.32 -20.08 -4.55
N ASN A 382 21.16 -20.38 -5.13
CA ASN A 382 20.75 -19.86 -6.43
C ASN A 382 19.30 -19.37 -6.37
N GLY A 383 19.01 -18.18 -6.87
CA GLY A 383 17.64 -17.68 -6.98
C GLY A 383 17.52 -16.31 -7.64
N SER A 384 16.29 -15.81 -7.72
CA SER A 384 16.01 -14.43 -8.15
C SER A 384 15.47 -13.59 -7.01
N ARG A 385 15.80 -12.28 -7.00
CA ARG A 385 15.44 -11.34 -5.93
C ARG A 385 15.72 -11.88 -4.53
N LEU A 386 16.85 -12.56 -4.37
CA LEU A 386 17.30 -13.07 -3.09
C LEU A 386 18.09 -11.99 -2.33
N THR A 387 18.09 -12.09 -1.00
CA THR A 387 19.06 -11.40 -0.14
C THR A 387 19.72 -12.43 0.76
N MET A 388 21.03 -12.59 0.64
CA MET A 388 21.87 -13.38 1.51
C MET A 388 22.67 -12.45 2.42
N MET A 389 22.71 -12.74 3.71
CA MET A 389 23.65 -12.16 4.67
C MET A 389 24.42 -13.30 5.30
N VAL A 390 25.75 -13.18 5.35
CA VAL A 390 26.61 -14.10 6.07
C VAL A 390 27.52 -13.29 6.98
N SER A 391 27.64 -13.72 8.24
CA SER A 391 28.49 -13.09 9.24
C SER A 391 29.30 -14.14 9.97
N GLY A 392 30.63 -14.03 9.98
CA GLY A 392 31.52 -15.01 10.57
C GLY A 392 32.98 -14.86 10.11
N GLU A 393 33.74 -15.94 10.27
CA GLU A 393 35.16 -16.01 9.92
C GLU A 393 35.41 -16.87 8.68
N ASN A 394 36.54 -16.61 8.02
CA ASN A 394 37.00 -17.33 6.84
C ASN A 394 35.93 -17.40 5.73
N ILE A 395 35.19 -16.30 5.55
CA ILE A 395 34.18 -16.17 4.51
C ILE A 395 34.88 -16.14 3.16
N SER A 396 34.55 -17.12 2.33
CA SER A 396 34.91 -17.17 0.91
C SER A 396 33.62 -17.22 0.09
N ILE A 397 33.45 -16.26 -0.81
CA ILE A 397 32.27 -16.16 -1.68
C ILE A 397 32.73 -16.08 -3.11
N ASP A 398 32.16 -16.92 -3.97
CA ASP A 398 32.20 -16.79 -5.42
C ASP A 398 30.77 -16.72 -5.94
N ALA A 399 30.37 -15.55 -6.45
CA ALA A 399 29.02 -15.29 -6.93
C ALA A 399 29.02 -14.78 -8.37
N THR A 400 28.03 -15.18 -9.16
CA THR A 400 27.78 -14.67 -10.51
C THR A 400 26.33 -14.18 -10.59
N GLY A 401 26.14 -12.95 -11.08
CA GLY A 401 24.80 -12.44 -11.32
C GLY A 401 24.69 -10.92 -11.32
N THR A 402 23.47 -10.44 -11.06
CA THR A 402 23.10 -9.01 -11.09
C THR A 402 22.49 -8.58 -9.76
N GLY A 403 22.85 -7.41 -9.24
CA GLY A 403 22.34 -6.91 -7.97
C GLY A 403 23.32 -5.97 -7.28
N SER A 404 23.47 -6.15 -5.97
CA SER A 404 24.42 -5.37 -5.17
C SER A 404 25.03 -6.19 -4.05
N THR A 405 26.27 -5.87 -3.68
CA THR A 405 26.99 -6.48 -2.56
C THR A 405 27.46 -5.43 -1.57
N VAL A 406 27.52 -5.79 -0.29
CA VAL A 406 28.12 -5.00 0.79
C VAL A 406 29.03 -5.92 1.60
N PHE A 407 30.28 -5.53 1.80
CA PHE A 407 31.27 -6.26 2.59
C PHE A 407 31.81 -5.37 3.72
N THR A 408 31.74 -5.84 4.96
CA THR A 408 32.19 -5.13 6.16
C THR A 408 33.04 -6.06 7.02
N GLY A 409 34.16 -5.56 7.54
CA GLY A 409 35.16 -6.33 8.28
C GLY A 409 36.53 -6.27 7.62
N GLU A 410 37.29 -7.34 7.76
CA GLU A 410 38.65 -7.46 7.24
C GLU A 410 38.68 -8.42 6.06
N GLY A 411 38.95 -7.92 4.87
CA GLY A 411 38.96 -8.76 3.69
C GLY A 411 39.10 -7.98 2.39
N THR A 412 39.05 -8.72 1.30
CA THR A 412 39.03 -8.16 -0.05
C THR A 412 37.90 -8.76 -0.86
N TYR A 413 37.43 -8.01 -1.84
CA TYR A 413 36.54 -8.52 -2.85
C TYR A 413 37.01 -8.03 -4.22
N THR A 414 36.70 -8.80 -5.25
CA THR A 414 37.06 -8.49 -6.63
C THR A 414 35.81 -8.57 -7.49
N THR A 415 35.58 -7.53 -8.29
CA THR A 415 34.53 -7.48 -9.31
C THR A 415 35.18 -7.29 -10.67
N ASP A 416 35.03 -8.23 -11.61
CA ASP A 416 35.54 -8.31 -13.01
C ASP A 416 37.00 -7.88 -13.30
N SER A 417 37.46 -6.73 -12.81
CA SER A 417 38.80 -6.17 -13.04
C SER A 417 39.47 -5.53 -11.82
N ASP A 418 38.74 -5.20 -10.74
CA ASP A 418 39.29 -4.41 -9.63
C ASP A 418 39.16 -5.17 -8.29
N THR A 419 40.26 -5.24 -7.54
CA THR A 419 40.28 -5.75 -6.16
C THR A 419 40.17 -4.58 -5.20
N MET A 420 39.16 -4.64 -4.33
CA MET A 420 38.81 -3.63 -3.36
C MET A 420 38.86 -4.24 -1.95
N GLN A 421 39.04 -3.40 -0.93
CA GLN A 421 39.02 -3.81 0.47
C GLN A 421 37.57 -3.81 0.98
N TRP A 422 37.27 -4.70 1.91
CA TRP A 422 36.05 -4.63 2.71
C TRP A 422 36.02 -3.29 3.48
N ALA A 423 34.82 -2.82 3.82
CA ALA A 423 34.72 -1.68 4.72
C ALA A 423 35.23 -2.10 6.10
N GLY A 424 36.30 -1.48 6.60
CA GLY A 424 36.84 -1.83 7.91
C GLY A 424 35.77 -1.71 9.01
N THR A 425 35.83 -2.60 10.00
CA THR A 425 35.17 -2.40 11.29
C THR A 425 35.98 -1.36 12.06
N TYR A 426 35.52 -0.12 12.07
CA TYR A 426 36.19 0.92 12.84
C TYR A 426 35.95 0.64 14.32
N SER A 427 37.04 0.45 15.08
CA SER A 427 37.02 0.24 16.52
C SER A 427 36.23 1.36 17.20
N ALA A 428 35.29 0.98 18.05
CA ALA A 428 34.58 1.84 18.99
C ALA A 428 35.54 2.35 20.10
N GLU A 429 36.65 2.99 19.74
CA GLU A 429 37.59 3.59 20.69
C GLU A 429 37.48 5.12 20.78
N ASP A 430 36.59 5.77 20.01
CA ASP A 430 36.37 7.23 20.10
C ASP A 430 34.89 7.65 20.21
N GLU A 431 33.96 6.71 20.42
CA GLU A 431 32.58 7.05 20.76
C GLU A 431 32.11 6.05 21.82
N ASP A 432 31.86 6.54 23.04
CA ASP A 432 31.04 5.85 24.04
C ASP A 432 29.62 5.68 23.44
N PHE A 433 29.45 4.72 22.54
CA PHE A 433 28.15 4.15 22.19
C PHE A 433 27.95 2.96 23.12
N ASP A 434 27.40 3.24 24.31
CA ASP A 434 26.62 2.25 25.06
C ASP A 434 25.32 2.00 24.28
N ASP A 435 25.42 1.29 23.16
CA ASP A 435 24.29 0.65 22.48
C ASP A 435 24.77 -0.72 22.00
N GLU A 436 25.27 -1.55 22.93
CA GLU A 436 24.97 -2.97 22.80
C GLU A 436 23.44 -3.05 22.87
N GLU A 437 22.80 -3.57 21.82
CA GLU A 437 21.35 -3.84 21.82
C GLU A 437 21.04 -4.83 22.96
N GLU A 438 20.86 -4.34 24.20
CA GLU A 438 20.40 -5.13 25.34
C GLU A 438 18.88 -5.30 25.21
N ILE A 439 18.48 -6.41 24.60
CA ILE A 439 17.12 -6.93 24.78
C ILE A 439 17.09 -7.58 26.16
N GLU A 440 16.57 -6.85 27.15
CA GLU A 440 16.35 -7.40 28.49
C GLU A 440 14.93 -7.98 28.54
N ILE A 441 14.85 -9.31 28.70
CA ILE A 441 13.58 -10.04 28.86
C ILE A 441 13.51 -10.55 30.29
N GLU A 442 12.63 -9.95 31.10
CA GLU A 442 12.33 -10.43 32.45
C GLU A 442 11.02 -11.23 32.43
N VAL A 443 11.05 -12.46 32.95
CA VAL A 443 9.87 -13.32 33.08
C VAL A 443 9.61 -13.61 34.54
N GLU A 444 8.52 -13.09 35.09
CA GLU A 444 8.06 -13.36 36.44
C GLU A 444 6.86 -14.32 36.41
N ILE A 445 6.98 -15.46 37.11
CA ILE A 445 5.93 -16.48 37.16
C ILE A 445 5.15 -16.35 38.47
N GLU A 446 3.90 -15.88 38.39
CA GLU A 446 2.96 -15.86 39.50
C GLU A 446 1.84 -16.89 39.30
N GLY A 447 1.98 -18.06 39.92
CA GLY A 447 0.95 -19.10 39.90
C GLY A 447 0.89 -19.87 38.58
N GLU A 448 -0.24 -19.77 37.86
CA GLU A 448 -0.45 -20.40 36.53
C GLU A 448 -0.27 -19.41 35.36
N GLN A 449 0.22 -18.20 35.65
CA GLN A 449 0.44 -17.13 34.67
C GLN A 449 1.90 -16.67 34.72
N SER A 450 2.41 -16.18 33.59
CA SER A 450 3.71 -15.51 33.50
C SER A 450 3.54 -14.08 33.02
N GLU A 451 4.17 -13.15 33.72
CA GLU A 451 4.34 -11.76 33.30
C GLU A 451 5.70 -11.64 32.59
N VAL A 452 5.66 -11.20 31.33
CA VAL A 452 6.85 -11.02 30.49
C VAL A 452 7.04 -9.54 30.23
N LYS A 453 8.16 -9.00 30.67
CA LYS A 453 8.60 -7.62 30.41
C LYS A 453 9.70 -7.67 29.37
N ILE A 454 9.47 -7.02 28.24
CA ILE A 454 10.45 -6.90 27.17
C ILE A 454 10.86 -5.44 27.11
N LYS A 455 12.14 -5.18 27.35
CA LYS A 455 12.70 -3.84 27.25
C LYS A 455 13.57 -3.75 26.00
N LEU A 456 13.19 -2.83 25.12
CA LEU A 456 13.90 -2.49 23.89
C LEU A 456 14.26 -1.01 23.97
N ASN A 457 15.51 -0.70 24.29
CA ASN A 457 16.00 0.65 24.56
C ASN A 457 15.20 1.33 25.69
N GLU A 458 14.59 2.50 25.43
CA GLU A 458 13.76 3.24 26.40
C GLU A 458 12.28 2.82 26.40
N THR A 459 11.90 1.81 25.61
CA THR A 459 10.51 1.33 25.53
C THR A 459 10.38 0.00 26.27
N GLU A 460 9.45 -0.05 27.23
CA GLU A 460 9.13 -1.24 28.02
C GLU A 460 7.69 -1.67 27.69
N ASP A 461 7.55 -2.90 27.20
CA ASP A 461 6.25 -3.53 26.96
C ASP A 461 6.06 -4.72 27.90
N GLU A 462 4.87 -4.82 28.49
CA GLU A 462 4.50 -5.82 29.48
C GLU A 462 3.30 -6.65 28.99
N PHE A 463 3.45 -7.97 29.05
CA PHE A 463 2.42 -8.93 28.62
C PHE A 463 2.17 -9.99 29.69
N THR A 464 0.91 -10.35 29.89
CA THR A 464 0.52 -11.47 30.76
C THR A 464 0.11 -12.68 29.92
N LEU A 465 0.80 -13.81 30.11
CA LEU A 465 0.50 -15.07 29.44
C LEU A 465 -0.12 -16.08 30.42
N ASN A 466 -1.10 -16.85 29.94
CA ASN A 466 -1.75 -17.93 30.70
C ASN A 466 -0.99 -19.26 30.55
N THR A 467 0.33 -19.21 30.59
CA THR A 467 1.20 -20.39 30.56
C THR A 467 2.41 -20.14 31.46
N THR A 468 3.04 -21.22 31.90
CA THR A 468 4.32 -21.19 32.62
C THR A 468 5.39 -21.99 31.89
N ASP A 469 5.08 -22.49 30.68
CA ASP A 469 6.04 -23.24 29.86
C ASP A 469 6.95 -22.25 29.12
N LEU A 470 8.25 -22.29 29.43
CA LEU A 470 9.22 -21.36 28.89
C LEU A 470 9.31 -21.42 27.35
N ASN A 471 9.04 -22.56 26.72
CA ASN A 471 9.10 -22.67 25.27
C ASN A 471 7.85 -22.07 24.60
N GLU A 472 6.70 -22.15 25.25
CA GLU A 472 5.48 -21.45 24.80
C GLU A 472 5.64 -19.94 25.01
N ILE A 473 6.26 -19.52 26.12
CA ILE A 473 6.54 -18.11 26.42
C ILE A 473 7.54 -17.48 25.44
N ILE A 474 8.54 -18.25 24.96
CA ILE A 474 9.52 -17.76 23.98
C ILE A 474 8.94 -17.75 22.54
N ALA A 475 7.95 -18.59 22.25
CA ALA A 475 7.34 -18.70 20.93
C ALA A 475 6.29 -17.61 20.65
N GLU A 476 5.62 -17.13 21.70
CA GLU A 476 4.57 -16.12 21.68
C GLU A 476 5.13 -14.69 21.83
#